data_AF-A0A8J1KQ68-F1
#
_entry.id   AF-A0A8J1KQ68-F1
#
_cell.length_a   1.000
_cell.length_b   1.000
_cell.length_c   1.000
_cell.angle_alpha   90.00
_cell.angle_beta   90.00
_cell.angle_gamma   90.00
#
_symmetry.space_group_name_H-M   'P 1'
#
loop_
_entity.id
_entity.type
_entity.pdbx_description
1 polymer ?
#
loop_
_entity_poly.entity_id
_entity_poly.type
_entity_poly.pdbx_seq_one_letter_code
_entity_poly.pdbx_strand_id
1 'polypeptide(L)'
;MIWLLPHCPATALVTFCLSQHSSRRSSDRDCSRAAEQLKNNPRHKDYLDLVSLKQLEKLYKLLKGHLKGESLKATLEQIKKEETIDPEEDLNKLDDKDLAKKKHLMDELFEKNRKKKDDPDFEYDIEVDFTKDEQVESCGWDDASDGGF
;
A
#
# COMPACT_ATOMS: atom_id res chain seq x y z
N MET A 1 -30.27 24.47 60.10
CA MET A 1 -29.12 24.67 59.19
C MET A 1 -29.45 23.98 57.88
N ILE A 2 -29.76 24.79 56.87
CA ILE A 2 -29.98 24.38 55.49
C ILE A 2 -28.60 24.13 54.89
N TRP A 3 -28.35 22.94 54.35
CA TRP A 3 -27.24 22.74 53.43
C TRP A 3 -27.81 22.38 52.06
N LEU A 4 -27.58 23.30 51.14
CA LEU A 4 -27.94 23.24 49.73
C LEU A 4 -27.36 21.99 49.08
N LEU A 5 -28.17 21.34 48.25
CA LEU A 5 -27.67 20.54 47.12
C LEU A 5 -26.86 21.45 46.18
N PRO A 6 -25.71 21.01 45.66
CA PRO A 6 -25.31 21.41 44.33
C PRO A 6 -26.08 20.56 43.31
N HIS A 7 -26.99 21.21 42.60
CA HIS A 7 -27.55 20.73 41.34
C HIS A 7 -26.41 20.33 40.39
N CYS A 8 -26.27 19.04 40.10
CA CYS A 8 -25.54 18.59 38.93
C CYS A 8 -26.35 18.96 37.67
N PRO A 9 -25.80 19.72 36.70
CA PRO A 9 -26.49 19.97 35.45
C PRO A 9 -26.53 18.68 34.63
N ALA A 10 -27.74 18.21 34.32
CA ALA A 10 -28.03 17.02 33.50
C ALA A 10 -27.66 17.18 32.00
N THR A 11 -26.76 18.09 31.66
CA THR A 11 -26.26 18.32 30.29
C THR A 11 -24.91 17.65 30.03
N ALA A 12 -24.20 17.17 31.06
CA ALA A 12 -22.88 16.55 30.90
C ALA A 12 -22.90 15.06 30.50
N LEU A 13 -24.05 14.39 30.52
CA LEU A 13 -24.15 12.97 30.13
C LEU A 13 -24.36 12.75 28.63
N VAL A 14 -24.78 13.77 27.87
CA VAL A 14 -25.02 13.61 26.42
C VAL A 14 -23.73 13.74 25.60
N THR A 15 -22.74 14.48 26.09
CA THR A 15 -21.43 14.60 25.41
C THR A 15 -20.49 13.42 25.64
N PHE A 16 -20.69 12.61 26.68
CA PHE A 16 -19.81 11.46 26.94
C PHE A 16 -20.17 10.19 26.13
N CYS A 17 -21.43 10.04 25.68
CA CYS A 17 -21.86 8.87 24.90
C CYS A 17 -21.45 8.89 23.42
N LEU A 18 -21.15 10.06 22.82
CA LEU A 18 -20.62 10.13 21.45
C LEU A 18 -19.09 9.99 21.35
N SER A 19 -18.36 10.00 22.47
CA SER A 19 -16.89 9.93 22.45
C SER A 19 -16.33 8.50 22.53
N GLN A 20 -17.13 7.50 22.95
CA GLN A 20 -16.65 6.13 23.15
C GLN A 20 -16.70 5.19 21.92
N HIS A 21 -17.13 5.66 20.74
CA HIS A 21 -17.07 4.82 19.51
C HIS A 21 -15.74 4.93 18.74
N SER A 22 -14.80 5.74 19.21
CA SER A 22 -13.63 6.17 18.45
C SER A 22 -12.31 5.58 18.97
N SER A 23 -12.16 4.24 19.02
CA SER A 23 -10.81 3.62 18.99
C SER A 23 -10.80 2.11 18.89
N ARG A 24 -11.57 1.51 17.98
CA ARG A 24 -11.22 0.15 17.52
C ARG A 24 -10.16 0.30 16.43
N ARG A 25 -8.88 0.29 16.84
CA ARG A 25 -7.72 0.31 15.94
C ARG A 25 -7.70 -1.02 15.18
N SER A 26 -8.47 -1.12 14.09
CA SER A 26 -8.47 -2.32 13.27
C SER A 26 -7.17 -2.39 12.48
N SER A 27 -6.54 -3.55 12.49
CA SER A 27 -5.28 -3.87 11.83
C SER A 27 -5.48 -4.04 10.32
N ASP A 28 -4.41 -4.06 9.52
CA ASP A 28 -4.50 -4.33 8.07
C ASP A 28 -5.16 -5.69 7.76
N ARG A 29 -4.96 -6.67 8.66
CA ARG A 29 -5.63 -7.98 8.63
C ARG A 29 -7.16 -7.89 8.71
N ASP A 30 -7.69 -6.83 9.29
CA ASP A 30 -9.13 -6.62 9.34
C ASP A 30 -9.67 -6.11 8.00
N CYS A 31 -8.87 -5.36 7.24
CA CYS A 31 -9.24 -4.91 5.91
C CYS A 31 -9.27 -6.09 4.92
N SER A 32 -8.27 -6.97 4.95
CA SER A 32 -8.25 -8.17 4.10
C SER A 32 -9.39 -9.12 4.43
N ARG A 33 -9.60 -9.41 5.71
CA ARG A 33 -10.72 -10.26 6.17
C ARG A 33 -12.09 -9.66 5.80
N ALA A 34 -12.26 -8.35 5.93
CA ALA A 34 -13.51 -7.70 5.54
C ALA A 34 -13.75 -7.78 4.03
N ALA A 35 -12.70 -7.61 3.21
CA ALA A 35 -12.77 -7.77 1.77
C ALA A 35 -13.14 -9.20 1.34
N GLU A 36 -12.55 -10.22 1.99
CA GLU A 36 -12.90 -11.63 1.78
C GLU A 36 -14.36 -11.92 2.14
N GLN A 37 -14.82 -11.42 3.28
CA GLN A 37 -16.22 -11.61 3.71
C GLN A 37 -17.21 -10.98 2.73
N LEU A 38 -16.88 -9.80 2.20
CA LEU A 38 -17.68 -9.14 1.19
C LEU A 38 -17.69 -9.95 -0.12
N LYS A 39 -16.53 -10.39 -0.61
CA LYS A 39 -16.42 -11.18 -1.84
C LYS A 39 -17.19 -12.50 -1.76
N ASN A 40 -17.16 -13.17 -0.60
CA ASN A 40 -17.75 -14.51 -0.41
C ASN A 40 -19.25 -14.50 -0.06
N ASN A 41 -19.87 -13.32 0.10
CA ASN A 41 -21.27 -13.25 0.48
C ASN A 41 -22.19 -13.57 -0.73
N PRO A 42 -23.10 -14.55 -0.62
CA PRO A 42 -23.93 -15.00 -1.74
C PRO A 42 -24.84 -13.91 -2.30
N ARG A 43 -25.13 -12.84 -1.56
CA ARG A 43 -26.03 -11.76 -2.01
C ARG A 43 -25.44 -10.89 -3.12
N HIS A 44 -24.12 -10.77 -3.18
CA HIS A 44 -23.44 -9.86 -4.10
C HIS A 44 -22.21 -10.50 -4.76
N LYS A 45 -22.05 -11.81 -4.60
CA LYS A 45 -21.00 -12.60 -5.25
C LYS A 45 -21.03 -12.41 -6.77
N ASP A 46 -22.20 -12.58 -7.38
CA ASP A 46 -22.38 -12.49 -8.84
C ASP A 46 -21.92 -11.15 -9.41
N TYR A 47 -22.08 -10.06 -8.65
CA TYR A 47 -21.63 -8.72 -9.06
C TYR A 47 -20.17 -8.46 -8.76
N LEU A 48 -19.64 -9.05 -7.67
CA LEU A 48 -18.27 -8.86 -7.25
C LEU A 48 -17.30 -9.80 -7.92
N ASP A 49 -17.73 -10.85 -8.64
CA ASP A 49 -16.84 -11.82 -9.29
C ASP A 49 -15.79 -11.17 -10.19
N LEU A 50 -16.14 -10.10 -10.91
CA LEU A 50 -15.25 -9.32 -11.78
C LEU A 50 -14.22 -8.46 -11.02
N VAL A 51 -14.46 -8.18 -9.74
CA VAL A 51 -13.60 -7.30 -8.93
C VAL A 51 -12.55 -8.12 -8.20
N SER A 52 -11.27 -7.79 -8.36
CA SER A 52 -10.20 -8.48 -7.63
C SER A 52 -10.27 -8.20 -6.13
N LEU A 53 -9.83 -9.16 -5.32
CA LEU A 53 -9.80 -9.02 -3.86
C LEU A 53 -8.97 -7.79 -3.44
N LYS A 54 -7.84 -7.55 -4.10
CA LYS A 54 -6.99 -6.37 -3.90
C LYS A 54 -7.73 -5.04 -4.09
N GLN A 55 -8.59 -4.95 -5.10
CA GLN A 55 -9.40 -3.73 -5.32
C GLN A 55 -10.40 -3.49 -4.17
N LEU A 56 -10.98 -4.55 -3.63
CA LEU A 56 -11.86 -4.45 -2.46
C LEU A 56 -11.07 -4.02 -1.22
N GLU A 57 -9.88 -4.58 -0.99
CA GLU A 57 -9.00 -4.17 0.12
C GLU A 57 -8.61 -2.69 0.04
N LYS A 58 -8.25 -2.20 -1.16
CA LYS A 58 -7.99 -0.77 -1.42
C LYS A 58 -9.18 0.10 -1.03
N LEU A 59 -10.37 -0.32 -1.46
CA LEU A 59 -11.61 0.40 -1.16
C LEU A 59 -11.89 0.43 0.34
N TYR A 60 -11.68 -0.68 1.04
CA TYR A 60 -11.81 -0.73 2.50
C TYR A 60 -10.79 0.18 3.20
N LYS A 61 -9.53 0.21 2.77
CA LYS A 61 -8.50 1.12 3.30
C LYS A 61 -8.91 2.58 3.10
N LEU A 62 -9.40 2.93 1.91
CA LEU A 62 -9.86 4.27 1.55
C LEU A 62 -11.05 4.73 2.40
N LEU A 63 -12.09 3.90 2.52
CA LEU A 63 -13.26 4.20 3.35
C LEU A 63 -12.87 4.38 4.82
N LYS A 64 -11.96 3.54 5.31
CA LYS A 64 -11.46 3.62 6.67
C LYS A 64 -10.68 4.91 6.93
N GLY A 65 -9.84 5.36 6.00
CA GLY A 65 -9.15 6.65 6.09
C GLY A 65 -10.15 7.80 6.16
N HIS A 66 -11.16 7.78 5.30
CA HIS A 66 -12.22 8.79 5.31
C HIS A 66 -13.01 8.82 6.63
N LEU A 67 -13.35 7.65 7.19
CA LEU A 67 -14.02 7.56 8.50
C LEU A 67 -13.16 8.06 9.67
N LYS A 68 -11.84 8.04 9.54
CA LYS A 68 -10.91 8.63 10.53
C LYS A 68 -10.75 10.14 10.36
N GLY A 69 -11.35 10.75 9.33
CA GLY A 69 -11.20 12.16 9.01
C GLY A 69 -9.97 12.48 8.16
N GLU A 70 -9.32 11.48 7.56
CA GLU A 70 -8.26 11.71 6.58
C GLU A 70 -8.87 12.17 5.24
N SER A 71 -8.16 13.05 4.53
CA SER A 71 -8.60 13.44 3.19
C SER A 71 -8.45 12.28 2.22
N LEU A 72 -9.38 12.18 1.26
CA LEU A 72 -9.35 11.15 0.22
C LEU A 72 -8.01 11.09 -0.52
N LYS A 73 -7.44 12.27 -0.82
CA LYS A 73 -6.15 12.40 -1.51
C LYS A 73 -5.01 11.81 -0.68
N ALA A 74 -4.97 12.13 0.62
CA ALA A 74 -3.93 11.62 1.52
C ALA A 74 -3.98 10.09 1.63
N THR A 75 -5.17 9.50 1.81
CA THR A 75 -5.29 8.05 1.91
C THR A 75 -4.95 7.35 0.58
N LEU A 76 -5.30 7.95 -0.57
CA LEU A 76 -4.90 7.43 -1.88
C LEU A 76 -3.37 7.48 -2.09
N GLU A 77 -2.71 8.55 -1.66
CA GLU A 77 -1.25 8.67 -1.73
C GLU A 77 -0.56 7.62 -0.85
N GLN A 78 -1.07 7.35 0.35
CA GLN A 78 -0.56 6.30 1.22
C GLN A 78 -0.70 4.92 0.56
N ILE A 79 -1.88 4.59 0.03
CA ILE A 79 -2.11 3.33 -0.69
C ILE A 79 -1.16 3.20 -1.88
N LYS A 80 -0.96 4.28 -2.65
CA LYS A 80 -0.01 4.28 -3.77
C LYS A 80 1.42 4.00 -3.31
N LYS A 81 1.88 4.67 -2.25
CA LYS A 81 3.22 4.45 -1.70
C LYS A 81 3.45 3.01 -1.22
N GLU A 82 2.43 2.37 -0.63
CA GLU A 82 2.49 0.96 -0.25
C GLU A 82 2.61 0.03 -1.48
N GLU A 83 2.07 0.44 -2.62
CA GLU A 83 1.98 -0.36 -3.86
C GLU A 83 3.01 -0.01 -4.92
N THR A 84 3.89 0.94 -4.65
CA THR A 84 4.98 1.32 -5.55
C THR A 84 6.32 1.08 -4.87
N ILE A 85 7.27 0.53 -5.63
CA ILE A 85 8.67 0.47 -5.20
C ILE A 85 9.27 1.83 -5.54
N ASP A 86 9.76 2.52 -4.52
CA ASP A 86 10.52 3.75 -4.70
C ASP A 86 11.98 3.36 -4.99
N PRO A 87 12.55 3.71 -6.16
CA PRO A 87 13.91 3.33 -6.52
C PRO A 87 14.98 3.94 -5.61
N GLU A 88 14.67 5.03 -4.89
CA GLU A 88 15.59 5.74 -4.01
C GLU A 88 15.50 5.31 -2.53
N GLU A 89 14.63 4.34 -2.21
CA GLU A 89 14.43 3.89 -0.83
C GLU A 89 15.55 2.94 -0.37
N ASP A 90 16.16 3.25 0.78
CA ASP A 90 17.17 2.41 1.40
C ASP A 90 16.56 1.14 2.00
N LEU A 91 16.56 0.07 1.20
CA LEU A 91 15.99 -1.24 1.56
C LEU A 91 16.68 -1.90 2.77
N ASN A 92 17.89 -1.46 3.14
CA ASN A 92 18.59 -2.00 4.31
C ASN A 92 18.01 -1.49 5.64
N LYS A 93 17.23 -0.39 5.61
CA LYS A 93 16.59 0.18 6.80
C LYS A 93 15.19 -0.38 7.05
N LEU A 94 14.64 -1.17 6.14
CA LEU A 94 13.30 -1.73 6.25
C LEU A 94 13.27 -2.98 7.11
N ASP A 95 12.13 -3.23 7.75
CA ASP A 95 11.86 -4.50 8.44
C ASP A 95 11.66 -5.64 7.44
N ASP A 96 12.03 -6.87 7.82
CA ASP A 96 11.89 -8.08 6.98
C ASP A 96 10.49 -8.26 6.38
N LYS A 97 9.45 -7.86 7.12
CA LYS A 97 8.05 -7.97 6.68
C LYS A 97 7.73 -7.02 5.53
N ASP A 98 8.26 -5.81 5.59
CA ASP A 98 8.04 -4.81 4.55
C ASP A 98 8.94 -5.09 3.35
N LEU A 99 10.16 -5.59 3.59
CA LEU A 99 11.04 -6.10 2.55
C LEU A 99 10.38 -7.25 1.77
N ALA A 100 9.74 -8.20 2.44
CA ALA A 100 9.01 -9.29 1.78
C ALA A 100 7.85 -8.79 0.90
N LYS A 101 7.11 -7.76 1.35
CA LYS A 101 6.04 -7.13 0.55
C LYS A 101 6.61 -6.45 -0.70
N LYS A 102 7.69 -5.68 -0.55
CA LYS A 102 8.36 -4.98 -1.66
C LYS A 102 8.88 -5.99 -2.69
N LYS A 103 9.50 -7.08 -2.24
CA LYS A 103 9.93 -8.20 -3.09
C LYS A 103 8.76 -8.78 -3.87
N HIS A 104 7.67 -9.13 -3.19
CA HIS A 104 6.48 -9.67 -3.85
C HIS A 104 5.90 -8.69 -4.88
N LEU A 105 5.93 -7.39 -4.59
CA LEU A 105 5.49 -6.37 -5.54
C LEU A 105 6.38 -6.31 -6.78
N MET A 106 7.70 -6.47 -6.60
CA MET A 106 8.67 -6.52 -7.69
C MET A 106 8.41 -7.73 -8.59
N ASP A 107 8.20 -8.89 -7.99
CA ASP A 107 7.88 -10.14 -8.70
C ASP A 107 6.58 -9.99 -9.51
N GLU A 108 5.52 -9.40 -8.92
CA GLU A 108 4.26 -9.15 -9.63
C GLU A 108 4.39 -8.15 -10.79
N LEU A 109 5.18 -7.08 -10.61
CA LEU A 109 5.43 -6.12 -11.68
C LEU A 109 6.23 -6.75 -12.81
N PHE A 110 7.22 -7.57 -12.47
CA PHE A 110 8.00 -8.32 -13.44
C PHE A 110 7.12 -9.26 -14.25
N GLU A 111 6.27 -10.07 -13.61
CA GLU A 111 5.39 -11.00 -14.31
C GLU A 111 4.40 -10.31 -15.25
N LYS A 112 3.89 -9.14 -14.86
CA LYS A 112 2.99 -8.33 -15.71
C LYS A 112 3.71 -7.71 -16.90
N ASN A 113 4.94 -7.26 -16.70
CA ASN A 113 5.74 -6.60 -17.73
C ASN A 113 6.55 -7.58 -18.58
N ARG A 114 6.55 -8.88 -18.24
CA ARG A 114 7.25 -9.91 -18.98
C ARG A 114 6.55 -10.16 -20.33
N LYS A 115 7.12 -9.61 -21.39
CA LYS A 115 6.79 -9.96 -22.78
C LYS A 115 7.08 -11.44 -23.00
N LYS A 116 6.06 -12.22 -23.39
CA LYS A 116 6.22 -13.63 -23.74
C LYS A 116 6.60 -13.74 -25.21
N LYS A 117 7.26 -14.85 -25.58
CA LYS A 117 7.63 -15.15 -26.97
C LYS A 117 6.43 -15.22 -27.93
N ASP A 118 5.23 -15.44 -27.38
CA ASP A 118 3.98 -15.55 -28.13
C ASP A 118 3.24 -14.20 -28.27
N ASP A 119 3.75 -13.12 -27.65
CA ASP A 119 3.16 -11.79 -27.79
C ASP A 119 3.60 -11.16 -29.13
N PRO A 120 2.70 -10.49 -29.86
CA PRO A 120 3.02 -9.90 -31.17
C PRO A 120 4.08 -8.79 -31.12
N ASP A 121 4.29 -8.17 -29.94
CA ASP A 121 5.31 -7.15 -29.69
C ASP A 121 6.62 -7.74 -29.11
N PHE A 122 6.79 -9.06 -29.19
CA PHE A 122 8.02 -9.74 -28.79
C PHE A 122 9.05 -9.62 -29.92
N GLU A 123 10.03 -8.75 -29.72
CA GLU A 123 11.18 -8.60 -30.58
C GLU A 123 12.37 -9.34 -29.97
N TYR A 124 13.03 -10.18 -30.77
CA TYR A 124 14.29 -10.81 -30.39
C TYR A 124 15.43 -9.79 -30.55
N ASP A 125 16.39 -9.82 -29.64
CA ASP A 125 17.61 -9.00 -29.70
C ASP A 125 17.32 -7.49 -29.80
N ILE A 126 16.47 -6.98 -28.91
CA ILE A 126 16.28 -5.53 -28.75
C ILE A 126 17.59 -4.92 -28.26
N GLU A 127 18.38 -4.41 -29.19
CA GLU A 127 19.56 -3.59 -28.91
C GLU A 127 19.08 -2.22 -28.42
N VAL A 128 19.07 -2.03 -27.11
CA VAL A 128 18.83 -0.71 -26.50
C VAL A 128 20.17 0.01 -26.41
N ASP A 129 20.35 1.01 -27.26
CA ASP A 129 21.45 1.97 -27.10
C ASP A 129 21.18 2.79 -25.84
N PHE A 130 21.89 2.48 -24.75
CA PHE A 130 21.96 3.34 -23.58
C PHE A 130 22.66 4.64 -24.04
N THR A 131 21.87 5.67 -24.37
CA THR A 131 22.41 6.96 -24.76
C THR A 131 23.34 7.47 -23.66
N LYS A 132 24.59 7.78 -24.01
CA LYS A 132 25.70 8.20 -23.12
C LYS A 132 25.44 9.43 -22.24
N ASP A 133 24.23 10.00 -22.27
CA ASP A 133 23.85 11.15 -21.47
C ASP A 133 23.48 10.78 -20.02
N GLU A 134 23.21 9.50 -19.75
CA GLU A 134 23.32 8.95 -18.40
C GLU A 134 24.77 8.61 -18.17
N GLN A 135 25.49 9.58 -17.59
CA GLN A 135 26.83 9.50 -17.04
C GLN A 135 27.24 8.05 -16.79
N VAL A 136 28.08 7.51 -17.67
CA VAL A 136 28.77 6.22 -17.47
C VAL A 136 29.43 6.33 -16.10
N GLU A 137 28.79 5.78 -15.07
CA GLU A 137 29.40 5.70 -13.77
C GLU A 137 30.66 4.88 -13.98
N SER A 138 31.80 5.50 -13.71
CA SER A 138 33.10 4.85 -13.69
C SER A 138 33.05 3.79 -12.60
N CYS A 139 32.47 2.64 -12.92
CA CYS A 139 32.46 1.47 -12.07
C CYS A 139 33.92 1.13 -11.80
N GLY A 140 34.41 1.44 -10.59
CA GLY A 140 35.79 1.16 -10.14
C GLY A 140 36.16 -0.33 -10.08
N TRP A 141 35.35 -1.19 -10.71
CA TRP A 141 35.63 -2.59 -10.96
C TRP A 141 36.42 -2.79 -12.27
N ASP A 142 36.39 -1.82 -13.19
CA ASP A 142 37.20 -1.84 -14.42
C ASP A 142 38.58 -1.18 -14.24
N ASP A 143 38.85 -0.55 -13.09
CA ASP A 143 40.15 0.06 -12.78
C ASP A 143 41.09 -0.91 -12.04
N ALA A 144 41.00 -2.19 -12.39
CA ALA A 144 41.96 -3.20 -11.98
C ALA A 144 43.15 -3.19 -12.95
N SER A 145 44.14 -2.37 -12.58
CA SER A 145 45.56 -2.48 -12.90
C SER A 145 46.00 -3.91 -13.29
N ASP A 146 46.45 -4.09 -14.54
CA ASP A 146 47.45 -5.10 -14.89
C ASP A 146 48.61 -4.41 -15.60
N GLY A 147 49.50 -3.85 -14.78
CA GLY A 147 50.79 -3.36 -15.23
C GLY A 147 51.77 -4.52 -15.38
N GLY A 148 52.04 -4.91 -16.63
CA GLY A 148 53.33 -5.46 -17.05
C GLY A 148 53.38 -6.97 -17.28
N PHE A 149 53.54 -7.33 -18.56
CA PHE A 149 54.39 -8.44 -18.98
C PHE A 149 55.34 -7.95 -20.08
#